data_AF-W7TR33-F1
#
_entry.id   AF-W7TR33-F1
#
_cell.length_a   1.000
_cell.length_b   1.000
_cell.length_c   1.000
_cell.angle_alpha   90.00
_cell.angle_beta   90.00
_cell.angle_gamma   90.00
#
_symmetry.space_group_name_H-M   'P 1'
#
loop_
_entity.id
_entity.type
_entity.pdbx_description
1 polymer ?
#
loop_
_entity_poly.entity_id
_entity_poly.type
_entity_poly.pdbx_seq_one_letter_code
_entity_poly.pdbx_strand_id
1 'polypeptide(L)'
;MAACDGEEDRHARQLDILPVSFRDAFDESCGNLKPAHTLSIAPMMEWTDRHYRYMMRGLTRHTQLYTEMIVDSTLLHRREDLDIFLGHDECEHPLAVQLGGSDPVQVGEAAALCEAYGGFNEINLNVRYASR
;
A
#
# COMPACT_ATOMS: atom_id res chain seq x y z
N MET A 1 22.95 -19.87 21.92
CA MET A 1 23.79 -19.25 20.88
C MET A 1 22.83 -18.62 19.88
N ALA A 2 22.11 -17.56 20.26
CA ALA A 2 22.53 -16.16 20.39
C ALA A 2 22.54 -15.44 19.03
N ALA A 3 21.47 -14.67 18.75
CA ALA A 3 21.50 -13.28 18.27
C ALA A 3 20.11 -12.86 17.69
N CYS A 4 19.12 -12.59 18.55
CA CYS A 4 17.89 -11.86 18.17
C CYS A 4 17.44 -10.98 19.35
N ASP A 5 18.28 -10.05 19.83
CA ASP A 5 17.92 -9.16 20.95
C ASP A 5 18.49 -7.74 20.75
N GLY A 6 18.35 -7.16 19.55
CA GLY A 6 18.99 -5.86 19.29
C GLY A 6 18.34 -4.90 18.31
N GLU A 7 17.27 -5.30 17.62
CA GLU A 7 16.67 -4.46 16.57
C GLU A 7 15.32 -3.85 16.97
N GLU A 8 14.56 -4.50 17.87
CA GLU A 8 13.26 -4.00 18.36
C GLU A 8 13.38 -2.70 19.19
N ASP A 9 14.51 -2.48 19.87
CA ASP A 9 14.68 -1.35 20.79
C ASP A 9 15.01 -0.02 20.09
N ARG A 10 15.29 -0.03 18.77
CA ARG A 10 15.59 1.19 18.01
C ARG A 10 14.34 1.95 17.54
N HIS A 11 13.22 1.25 17.37
CA HIS A 11 11.95 1.86 16.97
C HIS A 11 11.24 2.55 18.15
N ALA A 12 11.37 2.00 19.36
CA ALA A 12 10.72 2.53 20.57
C ALA A 12 11.17 3.96 20.92
N ARG A 13 12.46 4.27 20.71
CA ARG A 13 13.07 5.56 21.10
C ARG A 13 12.64 6.75 20.25
N GLN A 14 12.09 6.51 19.06
CA GLN A 14 11.62 7.58 18.17
C GLN A 14 10.16 7.94 18.44
N LEU A 15 9.40 7.08 19.11
CA LEU A 15 8.04 7.36 19.56
C LEU A 15 8.04 8.20 20.85
N ASP A 16 9.11 8.19 21.64
CA ASP A 16 9.25 8.94 22.91
C ASP A 16 9.20 10.47 22.78
N ILE A 17 9.49 11.00 21.60
CA ILE A 17 9.49 12.44 21.31
C ILE A 17 8.13 12.95 20.81
N LEU A 18 7.19 12.05 20.54
CA LEU A 18 5.84 12.41 20.09
C LEU A 18 4.94 12.69 21.29
N PRO A 19 3.99 13.64 21.18
CA PRO A 19 3.02 13.88 22.26
C PRO A 19 2.29 12.59 22.61
N VAL A 20 2.03 12.38 23.91
CA VAL A 20 1.43 11.15 24.45
C VAL A 20 0.15 10.77 23.71
N SER A 21 -0.67 11.76 23.33
CA SER A 21 -1.89 11.54 22.52
C SER A 21 -1.64 10.93 21.15
N PHE A 22 -0.49 11.18 20.54
CA PHE A 22 -0.10 10.59 19.26
C PHE A 22 0.48 9.19 19.43
N ARG A 23 1.20 8.92 20.53
CA ARG A 23 1.68 7.57 20.86
C ARG A 23 0.51 6.64 21.19
N ASP A 24 -0.43 7.10 21.99
CA ASP A 24 -1.60 6.32 22.37
C ASP A 24 -2.43 5.96 21.12
N ALA A 25 -2.64 6.94 20.22
CA ALA A 25 -3.30 6.71 18.93
C ALA A 25 -2.51 5.75 18.02
N PHE A 26 -1.17 5.81 18.03
CA PHE A 26 -0.31 4.92 17.26
C PHE A 26 -0.36 3.49 17.79
N ASP A 27 -0.23 3.28 19.10
CA ASP A 27 -0.30 1.97 19.74
C ASP A 27 -1.69 1.32 19.57
N GLU A 28 -2.76 2.11 19.70
CA GLU A 28 -4.13 1.65 19.46
C GLU A 28 -4.34 1.23 17.99
N SER A 29 -3.71 1.94 17.04
CA SER A 29 -3.68 1.58 15.62
C SER A 29 -2.87 0.30 15.36
N CYS A 30 -1.74 0.12 16.04
CA CYS A 30 -0.87 -1.05 15.87
C CYS A 30 -1.51 -2.35 16.37
N GLY A 31 -2.33 -2.28 17.43
CA GLY A 31 -3.05 -3.42 17.99
C GLY A 31 -4.09 -4.06 17.04
N ASN A 32 -4.46 -3.37 15.97
CA ASN A 32 -5.45 -3.83 14.97
C ASN A 32 -4.84 -4.15 13.60
N LEU A 33 -3.50 -4.30 13.51
CA LEU A 33 -2.83 -4.61 12.25
C LEU A 33 -3.19 -6.03 11.78
N LYS A 34 -3.74 -6.12 10.56
CA LYS A 34 -3.97 -7.42 9.89
C LYS A 34 -2.62 -8.13 9.72
N PRO A 35 -2.57 -9.47 9.89
CA PRO A 35 -1.33 -10.21 9.69
C PRO A 35 -0.83 -10.00 8.26
N ALA A 36 0.45 -9.65 8.14
CA ALA A 36 1.09 -9.43 6.85
C ALA A 36 0.99 -10.68 5.97
N HIS A 37 0.77 -10.47 4.67
CA HIS A 37 0.77 -11.57 3.71
C HIS A 37 2.16 -12.21 3.64
N THR A 38 2.25 -13.53 3.82
CA THR A 38 3.53 -14.27 3.77
C THR A 38 4.22 -14.16 2.42
N LEU A 39 3.45 -13.99 1.34
CA LEU A 39 3.94 -13.88 -0.03
C LEU A 39 3.15 -12.83 -0.79
N SER A 40 3.85 -12.04 -1.60
CA SER A 40 3.27 -11.06 -2.53
C SER A 40 3.91 -11.15 -3.92
N ILE A 41 3.17 -10.72 -4.95
CA ILE A 41 3.72 -10.43 -6.27
C ILE A 41 4.01 -8.93 -6.33
N ALA A 42 5.25 -8.58 -6.65
CA ALA A 42 5.68 -7.19 -6.70
C ALA A 42 4.90 -6.39 -7.77
N PRO A 43 4.65 -5.10 -7.53
CA PRO A 43 4.12 -4.19 -8.54
C PRO A 43 5.15 -3.99 -9.65
N MET A 44 4.72 -4.14 -10.90
CA MET A 44 5.57 -4.00 -12.08
C MET A 44 4.81 -3.23 -13.16
N MET A 45 5.27 -2.03 -13.48
CA MET A 45 4.73 -1.21 -14.57
C MET A 45 4.68 -2.01 -15.88
N GLU A 46 3.59 -1.87 -16.63
CA GLU A 46 3.26 -2.55 -17.89
C GLU A 46 3.10 -4.07 -17.80
N TRP A 47 3.19 -4.65 -16.59
CA TRP A 47 3.08 -6.09 -16.37
C TRP A 47 1.95 -6.44 -15.43
N THR A 48 1.87 -5.84 -14.24
CA THR A 48 0.86 -6.19 -13.23
C THR A 48 -0.50 -5.51 -13.47
N ASP A 49 -0.95 -5.52 -14.72
CA ASP A 49 -2.29 -5.09 -15.11
C ASP A 49 -3.37 -6.06 -14.59
N ARG A 50 -4.65 -5.71 -14.77
CA ARG A 50 -5.77 -6.56 -14.32
C ARG A 50 -5.79 -7.95 -14.95
N HIS A 51 -5.33 -8.09 -16.19
CA HIS A 51 -5.32 -9.36 -16.91
C HIS A 51 -4.23 -10.29 -16.38
N TYR A 52 -3.05 -9.74 -16.09
CA TYR A 52 -1.99 -10.46 -15.40
C TYR A 52 -2.42 -10.90 -14.00
N ARG A 53 -3.05 -10.00 -13.23
CA ARG A 53 -3.53 -10.32 -11.88
C ARG A 53 -4.61 -11.39 -11.90
N TYR A 54 -5.54 -11.34 -12.85
CA TYR A 54 -6.51 -12.40 -13.08
C TYR A 54 -5.84 -13.75 -13.36
N MET A 55 -4.85 -13.79 -14.26
CA MET A 55 -4.09 -15.01 -14.54
C MET A 55 -3.39 -15.54 -13.28
N MET A 56 -2.77 -14.66 -12.49
CA MET A 56 -2.10 -15.04 -11.24
C MET A 56 -3.07 -15.61 -10.21
N ARG A 57 -4.35 -15.19 -10.21
CA ARG A 57 -5.39 -15.81 -9.36
C ARG A 57 -5.75 -17.24 -9.73
N GLY A 58 -5.49 -17.63 -10.98
CA GLY A 58 -5.53 -19.04 -11.38
C GLY A 58 -4.40 -19.88 -10.76
N LEU A 59 -3.27 -19.26 -10.41
CA LEU A 59 -2.08 -19.93 -9.88
C LEU A 59 -2.00 -19.88 -8.35
N THR A 60 -2.44 -18.78 -7.73
CA THR A 60 -2.39 -18.57 -6.28
C THR A 60 -3.65 -17.91 -5.74
N ARG A 61 -4.14 -18.42 -4.60
CA ARG A 61 -5.37 -17.97 -3.93
C ARG A 61 -5.14 -17.00 -2.77
N HIS A 62 -3.93 -16.95 -2.23
CA HIS A 62 -3.65 -16.23 -0.98
C HIS A 62 -2.53 -15.19 -1.10
N THR A 63 -1.79 -15.20 -2.21
CA THR A 63 -0.72 -14.24 -2.45
C THR A 63 -1.29 -12.83 -2.63
N GLN A 64 -0.72 -11.85 -1.93
CA GLN A 64 -1.05 -10.44 -2.12
C GLN A 64 -0.66 -10.01 -3.54
N LEU A 65 -1.59 -9.40 -4.27
CA LEU A 65 -1.28 -8.78 -5.55
C LEU A 65 -1.21 -7.27 -5.38
N TYR A 66 -0.36 -6.64 -6.18
CA TYR A 66 -0.27 -5.20 -6.27
C TYR A 66 -0.71 -4.76 -7.67
N THR A 67 -1.35 -3.60 -7.75
CA THR A 67 -1.55 -2.90 -9.02
C THR A 67 -0.20 -2.50 -9.62
N GLU A 68 -0.21 -2.02 -10.86
CA GLU A 68 0.87 -1.17 -11.33
C GLU A 68 1.04 0.06 -10.41
N MET A 69 2.23 0.65 -10.40
CA MET A 69 2.45 1.89 -9.64
C MET A 69 1.70 3.03 -10.32
N ILE A 70 0.76 3.64 -9.61
CA ILE A 70 -0.02 4.77 -10.11
C ILE A 70 0.57 6.05 -9.51
N VAL A 71 0.89 7.02 -10.38
CA VAL A 71 1.36 8.33 -9.92
C VAL A 71 0.18 9.11 -9.31
N ASP A 72 0.37 9.67 -8.12
CA ASP A 72 -0.62 10.47 -7.38
C ASP A 72 -1.31 11.51 -8.25
N SER A 73 -0.52 12.35 -8.93
CA SER A 73 -1.02 13.39 -9.83
C SER A 73 -1.85 12.82 -10.98
N THR A 74 -1.58 11.60 -11.46
CA THR A 74 -2.40 10.99 -12.54
C THR A 74 -3.83 10.75 -12.07
N LEU A 75 -4.01 10.21 -10.86
CA LEU A 75 -5.35 10.03 -10.28
C LEU A 75 -6.05 11.37 -10.05
N LEU A 76 -5.32 12.38 -9.58
CA LEU A 76 -5.89 13.71 -9.34
C LEU A 76 -6.32 14.42 -10.64
N HIS A 77 -5.60 14.22 -11.75
CA HIS A 77 -5.95 14.80 -13.05
C HIS A 77 -7.06 14.01 -13.78
N ARG A 78 -7.22 12.72 -13.48
CA ARG A 78 -8.16 11.82 -14.17
C ARG A 78 -9.30 11.34 -13.26
N ARG A 79 -9.75 12.18 -12.32
CA ARG A 79 -10.83 11.86 -11.35
C ARG A 79 -12.13 11.39 -12.00
N GLU A 80 -12.41 11.82 -13.23
CA GLU A 80 -13.62 11.43 -13.97
C GLU A 80 -13.49 10.04 -14.66
N ASP A 81 -12.28 9.48 -14.72
CA ASP A 81 -11.96 8.27 -15.45
C ASP A 81 -10.96 7.43 -14.64
N LEU A 82 -11.38 7.01 -13.45
CA LEU A 82 -10.55 6.25 -12.52
C LEU A 82 -10.48 4.76 -12.85
N ASP A 83 -11.48 4.20 -13.54
CA ASP A 83 -11.59 2.76 -13.81
C ASP A 83 -10.40 2.23 -14.64
N ILE A 84 -9.80 3.07 -15.49
CA ILE A 84 -8.59 2.68 -16.24
C ILE A 84 -7.37 2.41 -15.34
N PHE A 85 -7.35 2.97 -14.13
CA PHE A 85 -6.24 2.81 -13.17
C PHE A 85 -6.62 1.92 -11.99
N LEU A 86 -7.84 2.09 -11.48
CA LEU A 86 -8.33 1.46 -10.25
C LEU A 86 -9.27 0.28 -10.53
N GLY A 87 -9.69 0.05 -11.78
CA GLY A 87 -10.57 -1.04 -12.16
C GLY A 87 -10.00 -2.40 -11.79
N HIS A 88 -10.78 -3.19 -11.05
CA HIS A 88 -10.44 -4.53 -10.62
C HIS A 88 -11.71 -5.38 -10.43
N ASP A 89 -11.53 -6.71 -10.46
CA ASP A 89 -12.55 -7.71 -10.19
C ASP A 89 -12.40 -8.30 -8.77
N GLU A 90 -13.51 -8.76 -8.17
CA GLU A 90 -13.50 -9.37 -6.83
C GLU A 90 -12.57 -10.59 -6.73
N CYS A 91 -12.36 -11.32 -7.82
CA CYS A 91 -11.46 -12.46 -7.81
C CYS A 91 -9.99 -12.07 -7.57
N GLU A 92 -9.64 -10.78 -7.71
CA GLU A 92 -8.28 -10.27 -7.53
C GLU A 92 -7.86 -10.15 -6.06
N HIS A 93 -8.77 -10.28 -5.10
CA HIS A 93 -8.43 -10.18 -3.68
C HIS A 93 -7.56 -11.35 -3.18
N PRO A 94 -6.60 -11.11 -2.27
CA PRO A 94 -6.25 -9.81 -1.67
C PRO A 94 -5.43 -8.90 -2.61
N LEU A 95 -5.86 -7.65 -2.79
CA LEU A 95 -5.34 -6.67 -3.76
C LEU A 95 -4.97 -5.35 -3.08
N ALA A 96 -3.79 -4.82 -3.40
CA ALA A 96 -3.26 -3.57 -2.89
C ALA A 96 -3.05 -2.60 -4.05
N VAL A 97 -3.38 -1.34 -3.84
CA VAL A 97 -3.03 -0.27 -4.78
C VAL A 97 -1.68 0.31 -4.41
N GLN A 98 -0.79 0.47 -5.39
CA GLN A 98 0.48 1.16 -5.17
C GLN A 98 0.44 2.58 -5.73
N LEU A 99 0.67 3.57 -4.86
CA LEU A 99 0.80 4.98 -5.20
C LEU A 99 2.26 5.41 -5.25
N GLY A 100 2.61 6.26 -6.21
CA GLY A 100 3.90 6.93 -6.28
C GLY A 100 3.71 8.45 -6.28
N GLY A 101 4.46 9.16 -5.45
CA GLY A 101 4.35 10.61 -5.30
C GLY A 101 5.35 11.15 -4.28
N SER A 102 5.62 12.45 -4.34
CA SER A 102 6.56 13.12 -3.43
C SER A 102 5.92 14.24 -2.60
N ASP A 103 4.75 14.73 -3.01
CA ASP A 103 3.98 15.72 -2.27
C ASP A 103 3.01 15.02 -1.31
N PRO A 104 3.18 15.15 0.02
CA PRO A 104 2.34 14.45 0.98
C PRO A 104 0.86 14.83 0.89
N VAL A 105 0.54 16.05 0.43
CA VAL A 105 -0.85 16.48 0.24
C VAL A 105 -1.47 15.75 -0.95
N GLN A 106 -0.77 15.71 -2.09
CA GLN A 106 -1.25 15.01 -3.29
C GLN A 106 -1.35 13.50 -3.07
N VAL A 107 -0.36 12.89 -2.41
CA VAL A 107 -0.39 11.47 -2.04
C VAL A 107 -1.57 11.17 -1.11
N GLY A 108 -1.84 12.05 -0.13
CA GLY A 108 -2.99 11.92 0.76
C GLY A 108 -4.32 11.99 0.02
N GLU A 109 -4.48 12.94 -0.91
CA GLU A 109 -5.67 13.04 -1.75
C GLU A 109 -5.84 11.82 -2.67
N ALA A 110 -4.75 11.34 -3.27
CA ALA A 110 -4.77 10.15 -4.12
C ALA A 110 -5.14 8.89 -3.32
N ALA A 111 -4.63 8.74 -2.10
CA ALA A 111 -5.00 7.65 -1.20
C ALA A 111 -6.49 7.71 -0.83
N ALA A 112 -7.02 8.89 -0.52
CA ALA A 112 -8.44 9.08 -0.24
C ALA A 112 -9.32 8.75 -1.46
N LEU A 113 -8.86 9.06 -2.68
CA LEU A 113 -9.55 8.65 -3.90
C LEU A 113 -9.57 7.13 -4.09
N CYS A 114 -8.47 6.44 -3.82
CA CYS A 114 -8.41 4.98 -3.86
C CYS A 114 -9.34 4.33 -2.83
N GLU A 115 -9.38 4.86 -1.61
CA GLU A 115 -10.30 4.40 -0.56
C GLU A 115 -11.76 4.64 -0.95
N ALA A 116 -12.08 5.82 -1.49
CA ALA A 116 -13.43 6.17 -1.94
C ALA A 116 -13.88 5.32 -3.14
N TYR A 117 -12.97 4.94 -4.04
CA TYR A 117 -13.24 3.99 -5.12
C TYR A 117 -13.59 2.61 -4.56
N GLY A 118 -12.89 2.18 -3.50
CA GLY A 118 -13.19 0.96 -2.74
C GLY A 118 -12.51 -0.30 -3.28
N GLY A 119 -12.74 -1.42 -2.60
CA GLY A 119 -12.27 -2.75 -2.98
C GLY A 119 -10.82 -3.08 -2.58
N PHE A 120 -9.90 -2.12 -2.54
CA PHE A 120 -8.52 -2.40 -2.13
C PHE A 120 -8.41 -2.80 -0.65
N ASN A 121 -7.54 -3.78 -0.37
CA ASN A 121 -7.27 -4.25 0.99
C ASN A 121 -6.15 -3.46 1.68
N GLU A 122 -5.28 -2.82 0.90
CA GLU A 122 -4.12 -2.05 1.34
C GLU A 122 -3.84 -0.90 0.36
N ILE A 123 -3.39 0.24 0.89
CA ILE A 123 -2.77 1.33 0.13
C ILE A 123 -1.27 1.29 0.40
N ASN A 124 -0.48 1.06 -0.65
CA ASN A 124 0.97 0.95 -0.58
C ASN A 124 1.64 2.19 -1.17
N LEU A 125 2.59 2.79 -0.45
CA LEU A 125 3.34 3.94 -0.94
C LEU A 125 4.70 3.49 -1.49
N ASN A 126 4.96 3.77 -2.77
CA ASN A 126 6.26 3.59 -3.37
C ASN A 126 7.22 4.68 -2.86
N VAL A 127 8.12 4.29 -1.95
CA VAL A 127 9.13 5.19 -1.35
C VAL A 127 10.47 5.20 -2.11
N ARG A 128 10.54 4.54 -3.28
CA ARG A 128 11.79 4.33 -4.02
C ARG A 128 11.85 5.11 -5.32
N TYR A 129 11.65 6.43 -5.28
CA TYR A 129 12.14 7.34 -6.32
C TYR A 129 12.39 8.72 -5.70
N ALA A 130 13.62 8.97 -5.27
CA ALA A 130 14.12 10.33 -5.10
C ALA A 130 14.81 10.70 -6.42
N SER A 131 14.15 11.48 -7.29
CA SER A 131 14.92 12.31 -8.22
C SER A 131 15.76 13.24 -7.35
N ARG A 132 17.09 13.16 -7.48
CA ARG A 132 17.98 14.15 -6.90
C ARG A 132 17.64 15.55 -7.38
#